data_AF-A0A9E4GFN5-F1
#
_entry.id   AF-A0A9E4GFN5-F1
#
_cell.length_a   1.000
_cell.length_b   1.000
_cell.length_c   1.000
_cell.angle_alpha   90.00
_cell.angle_beta   90.00
_cell.angle_gamma   90.00
#
_symmetry.space_group_name_H-M   'P 1'
#
loop_
_entity.id
_entity.type
_entity.pdbx_description
1 polymer ?
#
loop_
_entity_poly.entity_id
_entity_poly.type
_entity_poly.pdbx_seq_one_letter_code
_entity_poly.pdbx_strand_id
1 'polypeptide(L)'
;MQTRLSQSQLAHPALAEANEVLRTCVHCGLCLATCPTYAILGDERDSPRGRIYLIKDMLEADGPADATVTRHIDRCLSCLSCMTTCPAGVDYMHLVDHARGHIEKTWVRPLPERLLRTLLALALPRPGLARLALLAARGPALLAPLFGGRLGALLRLAGRPAHGPSWIERPQVIPARGPRRARVALLTGCVQCVLAPEIIEAAVRVLTRHGCVVVVPRG
;
A
#
# COMPACT_ATOMS: atom_id res chain seq x y z
N MET A 1 -24.84 -1.47 -6.73
CA MET A 1 -25.26 -0.06 -6.74
C MET A 1 -25.43 0.46 -8.16
N GLN A 2 -26.17 1.55 -8.37
CA GLN A 2 -26.28 2.14 -9.71
C GLN A 2 -25.06 3.02 -10.02
N THR A 3 -24.60 2.94 -11.27
CA THR A 3 -23.53 3.76 -11.85
C THR A 3 -24.05 4.51 -13.07
N ARG A 4 -23.52 5.71 -13.34
CA ARG A 4 -23.91 6.61 -14.44
C ARG A 4 -22.72 6.97 -15.35
N LEU A 5 -21.96 5.97 -15.79
CA LEU A 5 -20.87 6.15 -16.75
C LEU A 5 -21.41 6.12 -18.18
N SER A 6 -20.89 6.99 -19.04
CA SER A 6 -21.25 7.05 -20.45
C SER A 6 -20.66 5.88 -21.25
N GLN A 7 -21.20 5.60 -22.44
CA GLN A 7 -20.66 4.54 -23.31
C GLN A 7 -19.21 4.82 -23.74
N SER A 8 -18.83 6.09 -23.93
CA SER A 8 -17.45 6.46 -24.27
C SER A 8 -16.49 6.22 -23.09
N GLN A 9 -16.94 6.48 -21.85
CA GLN A 9 -16.16 6.15 -20.64
C GLN A 9 -15.97 4.63 -20.49
N LEU A 10 -17.04 3.86 -20.71
CA LEU A 10 -16.98 2.39 -20.62
C LEU A 10 -16.14 1.73 -21.73
N ALA A 11 -15.81 2.46 -22.81
CA ALA A 11 -14.84 1.98 -23.79
C ALA A 11 -13.42 1.89 -23.21
N HIS A 12 -13.11 2.63 -22.14
CA HIS A 12 -11.83 2.54 -21.45
C HIS A 12 -11.81 1.32 -20.49
N PRO A 13 -10.89 0.35 -20.65
CA PRO A 13 -10.92 -0.90 -19.88
C PRO A 13 -10.93 -0.71 -18.36
N ALA A 14 -10.12 0.24 -17.85
CA ALA A 14 -10.07 0.53 -16.41
C ALA A 14 -11.41 1.06 -15.85
N LEU A 15 -12.17 1.84 -16.64
CA LEU A 15 -13.47 2.36 -16.21
C LEU A 15 -14.55 1.31 -16.30
N ALA A 16 -14.49 0.42 -17.31
CA ALA A 16 -15.36 -0.74 -17.40
C ALA A 16 -15.17 -1.69 -16.19
N GLU A 17 -13.93 -2.00 -15.83
CA GLU A 17 -13.63 -2.82 -14.65
C GLU A 17 -14.11 -2.15 -13.36
N ALA A 18 -13.79 -0.86 -13.17
CA ALA A 18 -14.26 -0.10 -12.02
C ALA A 18 -15.80 -0.09 -11.94
N ASN A 19 -16.50 0.04 -13.08
CA ASN A 19 -17.95 -0.01 -13.15
C ASN A 19 -18.52 -1.33 -12.61
N GLU A 20 -17.96 -2.47 -13.03
CA GLU A 20 -18.39 -3.78 -12.54
C GLU A 20 -18.19 -3.93 -11.03
N VAL A 21 -17.02 -3.49 -10.53
CA VAL A 21 -16.73 -3.53 -9.09
C VAL A 21 -17.68 -2.63 -8.30
N LEU A 22 -17.93 -1.41 -8.78
CA LEU A 22 -18.87 -0.49 -8.14
C LEU A 22 -20.26 -1.12 -8.07
N ARG A 23 -20.77 -1.68 -9.17
CA ARG A 23 -22.11 -2.26 -9.25
C ARG A 23 -22.31 -3.44 -8.30
N THR A 24 -21.24 -4.13 -7.91
CA THR A 24 -21.24 -5.22 -6.93
C THR A 24 -21.61 -4.75 -5.51
N CYS A 25 -21.31 -3.51 -5.14
CA CYS A 25 -21.59 -3.01 -3.79
C CYS A 25 -23.10 -2.92 -3.51
N VAL A 26 -23.55 -3.52 -2.40
CA VAL A 26 -24.95 -3.53 -1.93
C VAL A 26 -25.20 -2.60 -0.73
N HIS A 27 -24.22 -1.79 -0.34
CA HIS A 27 -24.31 -0.81 0.75
C HIS A 27 -24.63 -1.33 2.16
N CYS A 28 -24.42 -2.63 2.41
CA CYS A 28 -24.71 -3.25 3.72
C CYS A 28 -23.91 -2.69 4.92
N GLY A 29 -22.76 -2.05 4.69
CA GLY A 29 -21.97 -1.41 5.76
C GLY A 29 -21.10 -2.35 6.60
N LEU A 30 -21.04 -3.66 6.32
CA LEU A 30 -20.19 -4.61 7.07
C LEU A 30 -18.69 -4.23 7.02
N CYS A 31 -18.25 -3.60 5.94
CA CYS A 31 -16.87 -3.14 5.79
C CYS A 31 -16.48 -1.98 6.73
N LEU A 32 -17.44 -1.33 7.39
CA LEU A 32 -17.17 -0.20 8.28
C LEU A 32 -16.39 -0.68 9.53
N ALA A 33 -16.90 -1.71 10.21
CA ALA A 33 -16.35 -2.21 11.46
C ALA A 33 -14.91 -2.76 11.35
N THR A 34 -14.53 -3.23 10.16
CA THR A 34 -13.20 -3.82 9.90
C THR A 34 -12.19 -2.80 9.40
N CYS A 35 -12.61 -1.58 9.07
CA CYS A 35 -11.72 -0.57 8.51
C CYS A 35 -11.02 0.23 9.62
N PRO A 36 -9.68 0.13 9.74
CA PRO A 36 -8.96 0.78 10.84
C PRO A 36 -9.01 2.31 10.74
N THR A 37 -9.02 2.87 9.53
CA THR A 37 -9.07 4.33 9.36
C THR A 37 -10.41 4.91 9.77
N TYR A 38 -11.50 4.19 9.50
CA TYR A 38 -12.83 4.59 9.96
C TYR A 38 -12.95 4.45 11.49
N ALA A 39 -12.48 3.34 12.06
CA ALA A 39 -12.51 3.13 13.51
C ALA A 39 -11.76 4.21 14.30
N ILE A 40 -10.66 4.74 13.75
CA ILE A 40 -9.89 5.81 14.39
C ILE A 40 -10.49 7.19 14.16
N LEU A 41 -10.95 7.48 12.93
CA LEU A 41 -11.33 8.84 12.53
C LEU A 41 -12.82 9.14 12.69
N GLY A 42 -13.68 8.11 12.72
CA GLY A 42 -15.14 8.23 12.80
C GLY A 42 -15.81 8.82 11.53
N ASP A 43 -15.04 9.32 10.57
CA ASP A 43 -15.55 9.88 9.32
C ASP A 43 -15.87 8.75 8.33
N GLU A 44 -17.14 8.59 7.95
CA GLU A 44 -17.55 7.53 7.03
C GLU A 44 -16.85 7.65 5.67
N ARG A 45 -16.44 8.84 5.23
CA ARG A 45 -15.64 9.02 4.00
C ARG A 45 -14.28 8.32 4.08
N ASP A 46 -13.78 8.07 5.29
CA ASP A 46 -12.58 7.26 5.56
C ASP A 46 -12.88 5.76 5.79
N SER A 47 -14.09 5.32 5.48
CA SER A 47 -14.46 3.90 5.42
C SER A 47 -14.36 3.34 3.98
N PRO A 48 -14.36 2.01 3.79
CA PRO A 48 -14.33 1.41 2.45
C PRO A 48 -15.61 1.74 1.67
N ARG A 49 -16.77 1.73 2.34
CA ARG A 49 -18.06 2.11 1.73
C ARG A 49 -18.05 3.57 1.31
N GLY A 50 -17.64 4.48 2.19
CA GLY A 50 -17.56 5.90 1.86
C GLY A 50 -16.61 6.18 0.71
N ARG A 51 -15.44 5.51 0.68
CA ARG A 51 -14.50 5.63 -0.45
C ARG A 51 -15.08 5.08 -1.75
N ILE A 52 -15.82 3.97 -1.74
CA ILE A 52 -16.51 3.46 -2.93
C ILE A 52 -17.43 4.54 -3.52
N TYR A 53 -18.17 5.27 -2.69
CA TYR A 53 -19.00 6.39 -3.14
C TYR A 53 -18.17 7.53 -3.71
N LEU A 54 -17.12 7.96 -3.01
CA LEU A 54 -16.23 9.02 -3.51
C LEU A 54 -15.60 8.66 -4.86
N ILE A 55 -15.21 7.39 -5.03
CA ILE A 55 -14.64 6.88 -6.28
C ILE A 55 -15.71 6.88 -7.38
N LYS A 56 -16.91 6.36 -7.10
CA LYS A 56 -18.01 6.37 -8.05
C LYS A 56 -18.33 7.79 -8.52
N ASP A 57 -18.55 8.71 -7.60
CA ASP A 57 -18.92 10.09 -7.94
C ASP A 57 -17.79 10.80 -8.70
N MET A 58 -16.53 10.56 -8.33
CA MET A 58 -15.36 11.07 -9.06
C MET A 58 -15.28 10.55 -10.50
N LEU A 59 -15.53 9.26 -10.71
CA LEU A 59 -15.48 8.65 -12.05
C LEU A 59 -16.68 9.05 -12.92
N GLU A 60 -17.88 9.15 -12.33
CA GLU A 60 -19.09 9.59 -13.04
C GLU A 60 -19.03 11.07 -13.46
N ALA A 61 -18.39 11.92 -12.66
CA ALA A 61 -18.23 13.34 -12.99
C ALA A 61 -17.34 13.58 -14.22
N ASP A 62 -16.58 12.57 -14.68
CA ASP A 62 -15.64 12.64 -15.81
C ASP A 62 -14.66 13.83 -15.72
N GLY A 63 -14.30 14.20 -14.50
CA GLY A 63 -13.53 15.40 -14.18
C GLY A 63 -12.28 15.12 -13.36
N PRO A 64 -11.45 16.15 -13.12
CA PRO A 64 -10.32 16.00 -12.25
C PRO A 64 -10.75 15.70 -10.81
N ALA A 65 -9.98 14.86 -10.12
CA ALA A 65 -10.19 14.66 -8.70
C ALA A 65 -10.00 15.96 -7.92
N ASP A 66 -10.64 16.08 -6.75
CA ASP A 66 -10.48 17.24 -5.86
C ASP A 66 -9.69 16.91 -4.59
N ALA A 67 -9.43 17.93 -3.77
CA ALA A 67 -8.67 17.81 -2.52
C ALA A 67 -9.36 16.91 -1.48
N THR A 68 -10.70 16.86 -1.46
CA THR A 68 -11.49 16.10 -0.49
C THR A 68 -11.45 14.61 -0.85
N VAL A 69 -11.76 14.27 -2.10
CA VAL A 69 -11.70 12.90 -2.61
C VAL A 69 -10.29 12.35 -2.46
N THR A 70 -9.28 13.11 -2.90
CA THR A 70 -7.87 12.72 -2.79
C THR A 70 -7.48 12.43 -1.34
N ARG A 71 -7.84 13.31 -0.40
CA ARG A 71 -7.53 13.14 1.03
C ARG A 71 -8.07 11.83 1.58
N HIS A 72 -9.33 11.51 1.31
CA HIS A 72 -9.96 10.32 1.88
C HIS A 72 -9.45 9.04 1.22
N ILE A 73 -9.20 9.04 -0.09
CA ILE A 73 -8.62 7.89 -0.80
C ILE A 73 -7.17 7.64 -0.34
N ASP A 74 -6.37 8.68 -0.16
CA ASP A 74 -4.98 8.57 0.31
C ASP A 74 -4.84 8.08 1.74
N ARG A 75 -5.86 8.27 2.58
CA ARG A 75 -5.90 7.70 3.93
C ARG A 75 -6.07 6.19 3.93
N CYS A 76 -6.53 5.59 2.83
CA CYS A 76 -6.65 4.13 2.73
C CYS A 76 -5.28 3.46 2.89
N LEU A 77 -5.12 2.60 3.89
CA LEU A 77 -3.87 1.87 4.14
C LEU A 77 -3.64 0.70 3.15
N SER A 78 -4.61 0.40 2.29
CA SER A 78 -4.61 -0.80 1.43
C SER A 78 -4.37 -2.10 2.23
N CYS A 79 -4.94 -2.19 3.44
CA CYS A 79 -4.86 -3.39 4.28
C CYS A 79 -5.84 -4.50 3.85
N LEU A 80 -6.83 -4.17 3.02
CA LEU A 80 -7.78 -5.09 2.39
C LEU A 80 -8.68 -5.91 3.33
N SER A 81 -8.70 -5.59 4.63
CA SER A 81 -9.62 -6.20 5.61
C SER A 81 -11.11 -6.06 5.23
N CYS A 82 -11.43 -5.04 4.42
CA CYS A 82 -12.77 -4.85 3.87
C CYS A 82 -13.20 -5.93 2.88
N MET A 83 -12.28 -6.53 2.12
CA MET A 83 -12.62 -7.54 1.10
C MET A 83 -13.00 -8.86 1.75
N THR A 84 -12.25 -9.30 2.77
CA THR A 84 -12.54 -10.56 3.49
C THR A 84 -13.87 -10.52 4.23
N THR A 85 -14.33 -9.32 4.62
CA THR A 85 -15.59 -9.12 5.34
C THR A 85 -16.77 -8.86 4.40
N CYS A 86 -16.53 -8.58 3.10
CA CYS A 86 -17.58 -8.17 2.18
C CYS A 86 -18.42 -9.37 1.72
N PRO A 87 -19.72 -9.45 2.06
CA PRO A 87 -20.56 -10.57 1.62
C PRO A 87 -20.87 -10.51 0.11
N ALA A 88 -20.77 -9.32 -0.49
CA ALA A 88 -21.00 -9.10 -1.91
C ALA A 88 -19.75 -9.37 -2.78
N GLY A 89 -18.58 -9.57 -2.17
CA GLY A 89 -17.35 -9.83 -2.91
C GLY A 89 -16.83 -8.63 -3.71
N VAL A 90 -17.01 -7.40 -3.20
CA VAL A 90 -16.48 -6.20 -3.87
C VAL A 90 -14.95 -6.26 -3.92
N ASP A 91 -14.38 -6.24 -5.14
CA ASP A 91 -12.95 -6.20 -5.36
C ASP A 91 -12.35 -4.79 -5.13
N TYR A 92 -12.28 -4.43 -3.86
CA TYR A 92 -11.82 -3.10 -3.45
C TYR A 92 -10.36 -2.82 -3.84
N MET A 93 -9.51 -3.85 -4.00
CA MET A 93 -8.11 -3.69 -4.37
C MET A 93 -7.98 -2.99 -5.73
N HIS A 94 -8.62 -3.55 -6.77
CA HIS A 94 -8.55 -2.97 -8.10
C HIS A 94 -9.25 -1.61 -8.17
N LEU A 95 -10.39 -1.45 -7.48
CA LEU A 95 -11.11 -0.18 -7.46
C LEU A 95 -10.29 0.99 -6.87
N VAL A 96 -9.61 0.77 -5.74
CA VAL A 96 -8.80 1.83 -5.12
C VAL A 96 -7.56 2.16 -5.95
N ASP A 97 -7.00 1.18 -6.66
CA ASP A 97 -5.86 1.39 -7.55
C ASP A 97 -6.25 2.20 -8.79
N HIS A 98 -7.39 1.90 -9.42
CA HIS A 98 -7.95 2.72 -10.50
C HIS A 98 -8.20 4.16 -10.05
N ALA A 99 -8.76 4.34 -8.86
CA ALA A 99 -9.01 5.65 -8.30
C ALA A 99 -7.72 6.45 -8.05
N ARG A 100 -6.68 5.81 -7.50
CA ARG A 100 -5.37 6.44 -7.30
C ARG A 100 -4.69 6.78 -8.60
N GLY A 101 -4.82 5.92 -9.62
CA GLY A 101 -4.35 6.19 -10.98
C GLY A 101 -5.02 7.41 -11.59
N HIS A 102 -6.34 7.56 -11.41
CA HIS A 102 -7.08 8.75 -11.85
C HIS A 102 -6.64 10.02 -11.11
N ILE A 103 -6.51 9.94 -9.78
CA ILE A 103 -6.03 11.07 -8.96
C ILE A 103 -4.63 11.50 -9.40
N GLU A 104 -3.68 10.57 -9.58
CA GLU A 104 -2.31 10.94 -9.95
C GLU A 104 -2.23 11.61 -11.33
N LYS A 105 -3.14 11.27 -12.26
CA LYS A 105 -3.21 11.88 -13.59
C LYS A 105 -3.90 13.26 -13.60
N THR A 106 -4.87 13.47 -12.72
CA THR A 106 -5.78 14.63 -12.83
C THR A 106 -5.64 15.65 -11.71
N TRP A 107 -5.10 15.26 -10.55
CA TRP A 107 -4.95 16.14 -9.38
C TRP A 107 -3.50 16.60 -9.20
N VAL A 108 -3.31 17.92 -9.07
CA VAL A 108 -2.00 18.50 -8.79
C VAL A 108 -1.79 18.64 -7.29
N ARG A 109 -0.94 17.77 -6.74
CA ARG A 109 -0.59 17.80 -5.31
C ARG A 109 0.26 19.03 -4.94
N PRO A 110 0.15 19.54 -3.70
CA PRO A 110 1.05 20.58 -3.19
C PRO A 110 2.53 20.17 -3.28
N LEU A 111 3.41 21.16 -3.50
CA LEU A 111 4.86 20.93 -3.66
C LEU A 111 5.51 20.09 -2.53
N PRO A 112 5.21 20.31 -1.24
CA PRO A 112 5.82 19.51 -0.17
C PRO A 112 5.44 18.03 -0.25
N GLU A 113 4.20 17.73 -0.65
CA GLU A 113 3.73 16.34 -0.80
C GLU A 113 4.38 15.67 -2.01
N ARG A 114 4.51 16.40 -3.13
CA ARG A 114 5.24 15.91 -4.31
C ARG A 114 6.69 15.61 -3.99
N LEU A 115 7.38 16.54 -3.31
CA LEU A 115 8.77 16.34 -2.91
C LEU A 115 8.93 15.12 -1.99
N LEU A 116 8.10 15.00 -0.96
CA LEU A 116 8.14 13.85 -0.06
C LEU A 116 7.91 12.53 -0.80
N ARG A 117 6.90 12.46 -1.68
CA ARG A 117 6.61 11.26 -2.48
C ARG A 117 7.78 10.91 -3.41
N THR A 118 8.38 11.89 -4.08
CA THR A 118 9.56 11.69 -4.93
C THR A 118 10.75 11.18 -4.12
N LEU A 119 11.02 11.78 -2.94
CA LEU A 119 12.08 11.32 -2.06
C LEU A 119 11.87 9.87 -1.60
N LEU A 120 10.64 9.51 -1.20
CA LEU A 120 10.31 8.14 -0.81
C LEU A 120 10.43 7.17 -1.99
N ALA A 121 9.95 7.55 -3.18
CA ALA A 121 10.05 6.74 -4.39
C ALA A 121 11.51 6.52 -4.83
N LEU A 122 12.42 7.46 -4.55
CA LEU A 122 13.84 7.32 -4.84
C LEU A 122 14.59 6.54 -3.75
N ALA A 123 14.28 6.76 -2.48
CA ALA A 123 15.01 6.20 -1.36
C ALA A 123 14.57 4.77 -1.02
N LEU A 124 13.26 4.49 -0.94
CA LEU A 124 12.75 3.20 -0.44
C LEU A 124 13.15 2.00 -1.33
N PRO A 125 13.13 2.08 -2.67
CA PRO A 125 13.56 0.96 -3.52
C PRO A 125 15.05 0.68 -3.46
N ARG A 126 15.86 1.60 -2.91
CA ARG A 126 17.33 1.51 -2.87
C ARG A 126 17.78 1.28 -1.43
N PRO A 127 18.03 0.03 -0.98
CA PRO A 127 18.24 -0.27 0.44
C PRO A 127 19.42 0.47 1.06
N GLY A 128 20.48 0.76 0.29
CA GLY A 128 21.59 1.61 0.72
C GLY A 128 21.17 3.05 1.05
N LEU A 129 20.35 3.68 0.18
CA LEU A 129 19.82 5.02 0.43
C LEU A 129 18.81 5.03 1.57
N ALA A 130 17.93 4.02 1.64
CA ALA A 130 16.98 3.89 2.74
C ALA A 130 17.69 3.75 4.11
N ARG A 131 18.76 2.94 4.19
CA ARG A 131 19.59 2.84 5.41
C ARG A 131 20.24 4.17 5.77
N LEU A 132 20.86 4.84 4.79
CA LEU A 132 21.48 6.14 5.01
C LEU A 132 20.45 7.18 5.51
N ALA A 133 19.25 7.19 4.93
CA ALA A 133 18.17 8.08 5.34
C ALA A 133 17.72 7.82 6.78
N LEU A 134 17.58 6.55 7.20
CA LEU A 134 17.24 6.20 8.58
C LEU A 134 18.36 6.58 9.55
N LEU A 135 19.63 6.35 9.19
CA LEU A 135 20.77 6.77 10.00
C LEU A 135 20.81 8.29 10.18
N ALA A 136 20.62 9.04 9.10
CA ALA A 136 20.57 10.49 9.13
C ALA A 136 19.38 11.03 9.95
N ALA A 137 18.26 10.29 9.97
CA ALA A 137 17.06 10.68 10.70
C ALA A 137 17.14 10.42 12.21
N ARG A 138 18.14 9.70 12.73
CA ARG A 138 18.26 9.38 14.17
C ARG A 138 18.34 10.61 15.08
N GLY A 139 19.15 11.60 14.70
CA GLY A 139 19.26 12.85 15.45
C GLY A 139 17.94 13.64 15.44
N PRO A 140 17.41 13.98 14.25
CA PRO A 140 16.11 14.64 14.10
C PRO A 140 14.95 13.89 14.77
N ALA A 141 14.99 12.56 14.86
CA ALA A 141 13.97 11.76 15.51
C ALA A 141 13.84 12.04 17.02
N LEU A 142 14.89 12.49 17.69
CA LEU A 142 14.83 12.92 19.10
C LEU A 142 13.93 14.16 19.27
N LEU A 143 13.84 14.98 18.23
CA LEU A 143 12.98 16.16 18.19
C LEU A 143 11.56 15.84 17.72
N ALA A 144 11.24 14.58 17.40
CA ALA A 144 9.92 14.19 16.91
C ALA A 144 8.74 14.62 17.80
N PRO A 145 8.84 14.66 19.16
CA PRO A 145 7.76 15.17 20.00
C PRO A 145 7.45 16.66 19.79
N LEU A 146 8.41 17.44 19.30
CA LEU A 146 8.23 18.87 18.99
C LEU A 146 7.46 19.08 17.68
N PHE A 147 7.31 18.03 16.85
CA PHE A 147 6.62 18.10 15.57
C PHE A 147 5.29 17.33 15.62
N GLY A 148 4.21 18.00 15.23
CA GLY A 148 2.90 17.39 15.05
C GLY A 148 2.72 16.67 13.70
N GLY A 149 1.60 15.96 13.57
CA GLY A 149 1.11 15.44 12.29
C GLY A 149 2.04 14.45 11.57
N ARG A 150 2.07 14.54 10.23
CA ARG A 150 2.82 13.63 9.34
C ARG A 150 4.33 13.67 9.60
N LEU A 151 4.89 14.85 9.87
CA LEU A 151 6.32 15.02 10.08
C LEU A 151 6.77 14.34 11.38
N GLY A 152 6.08 14.58 12.50
CA GLY A 152 6.39 13.91 13.77
C GLY A 152 6.25 12.39 13.68
N ALA A 153 5.24 11.90 12.96
CA ALA A 153 5.06 10.47 12.72
C ALA A 153 6.21 9.86 11.89
N LEU A 154 6.66 10.55 10.83
CA LEU A 154 7.80 10.12 10.01
C LEU A 154 9.10 10.12 10.80
N LEU A 155 9.36 11.15 11.60
CA LEU A 155 10.54 11.23 12.45
C LEU A 155 10.56 10.11 13.50
N ARG A 156 9.42 9.80 14.14
CA ARG A 156 9.31 8.65 15.05
C ARG A 156 9.59 7.32 14.35
N LEU A 157 9.07 7.14 13.14
CA LEU A 157 9.33 5.94 12.35
C LEU A 157 10.81 5.84 11.96
N ALA A 158 11.41 6.94 11.52
CA ALA A 158 12.79 6.98 11.05
C ALA A 158 13.82 6.88 12.18
N GLY A 159 13.44 7.22 13.42
CA GLY A 159 14.24 7.00 14.63
C GLY A 159 14.37 5.52 15.04
N ARG A 160 13.62 4.61 14.41
CA ARG A 160 13.76 3.17 14.67
C ARG A 160 15.16 2.68 14.24
N PRO A 161 15.71 1.67 14.92
CA PRO A 161 17.00 1.13 14.52
C PRO A 161 16.92 0.53 13.12
N ALA A 162 17.74 1.05 12.21
CA ALA A 162 17.99 0.40 10.92
C ALA A 162 18.85 -0.84 11.16
N HIS A 163 18.51 -1.93 10.48
CA HIS A 163 19.30 -3.15 10.52
C HIS A 163 20.40 -3.11 9.45
N GLY A 164 21.52 -3.76 9.77
CA GLY A 164 22.57 -4.03 8.80
C GLY A 164 22.06 -4.88 7.64
N PRO A 165 22.83 -4.97 6.53
CA PRO A 165 22.46 -5.83 5.42
C PRO A 165 22.32 -7.28 5.86
N SER A 166 21.17 -7.89 5.53
CA SER A 166 20.94 -9.31 5.78
C SER A 166 21.69 -10.15 4.76
N TRP A 167 22.06 -11.37 5.15
CA TRP A 167 22.64 -12.33 4.23
C TRP A 167 21.69 -12.69 3.08
N ILE A 168 20.36 -12.52 3.23
CA ILE A 168 19.35 -12.79 2.19
C ILE A 168 19.20 -11.65 1.18
N GLU A 169 19.74 -10.46 1.45
CA GLU A 169 19.62 -9.31 0.53
C GLU A 169 20.33 -9.56 -0.82
N ARG A 170 21.27 -10.50 -0.85
CA ARG A 170 22.03 -10.83 -2.06
C ARG A 170 21.34 -11.96 -2.85
N PRO A 171 21.34 -11.88 -4.19
CA PRO A 171 20.86 -12.94 -5.06
C PRO A 171 21.59 -14.26 -4.76
N GLN A 172 20.84 -15.31 -4.47
CA GLN A 172 21.39 -16.61 -4.10
C GLN A 172 20.34 -17.72 -4.21
N VAL A 173 20.81 -18.97 -4.18
CA VAL A 173 19.95 -20.15 -4.10
C VAL A 173 20.26 -20.89 -2.80
N ILE A 174 19.22 -21.10 -2.01
CA ILE A 174 19.30 -21.68 -0.67
C ILE A 174 18.68 -23.08 -0.75
N PRO A 175 19.45 -24.15 -0.48
CA PRO A 175 18.99 -25.51 -0.65
C PRO A 175 17.91 -25.87 0.38
N ALA A 176 17.05 -26.81 -0.01
CA ALA A 176 16.10 -27.45 0.88
C ALA A 176 16.83 -28.28 1.95
N ARG A 177 16.24 -28.39 3.15
CA ARG A 177 16.67 -29.35 4.17
C ARG A 177 15.82 -30.60 4.03
N GLY A 178 16.45 -31.74 3.77
CA GLY A 178 15.76 -33.00 3.52
C GLY A 178 15.26 -33.13 2.07
N PRO A 179 14.23 -33.96 1.81
CA PRO A 179 13.76 -34.22 0.46
C PRO A 179 13.21 -32.96 -0.20
N ARG A 180 13.68 -32.68 -1.41
CA ARG A 180 13.26 -31.53 -2.20
C ARG A 180 11.81 -31.73 -2.66
N ARG A 181 10.92 -30.81 -2.26
CA ARG A 181 9.49 -30.81 -2.61
C ARG A 181 9.13 -29.75 -3.63
N ALA A 182 9.69 -28.55 -3.50
CA ALA A 182 9.34 -27.42 -4.36
C ALA A 182 10.53 -26.47 -4.54
N ARG A 183 10.39 -25.52 -5.46
CA ARG A 183 11.30 -24.39 -5.66
C ARG A 183 10.48 -23.10 -5.60
N VAL A 184 10.91 -22.16 -4.77
CA VAL A 184 10.17 -20.92 -4.48
C VAL A 184 11.06 -19.72 -4.77
N ALA A 185 10.58 -18.78 -5.57
CA ALA A 185 11.19 -17.45 -5.68
C ALA A 185 10.71 -16.59 -4.51
N LEU A 186 11.65 -16.05 -3.73
CA LEU A 186 11.35 -15.21 -2.57
C LEU A 186 11.78 -13.77 -2.87
N LEU A 187 10.81 -12.87 -2.98
CA LEU A 187 11.05 -11.45 -3.10
C LEU A 187 11.35 -10.87 -1.70
N THR A 188 12.48 -10.19 -1.57
CA THR A 188 12.98 -9.67 -0.30
C THR A 188 12.39 -8.29 0.05
N GLY A 189 11.72 -7.64 -0.91
CA GLY A 189 11.04 -6.36 -0.70
C GLY A 189 11.99 -5.17 -0.48
N CYS A 190 11.51 -3.98 -0.82
CA CYS A 190 12.32 -2.75 -0.77
C CYS A 190 12.53 -2.23 0.66
N VAL A 191 11.47 -2.23 1.48
CA VAL A 191 11.50 -1.65 2.84
C VAL A 191 11.86 -2.70 3.89
N GLN A 192 11.36 -3.93 3.74
CA GLN A 192 11.51 -4.97 4.76
C GLN A 192 12.97 -5.37 4.98
N CYS A 193 13.81 -5.41 3.93
CA CYS A 193 15.25 -5.67 4.02
C CYS A 193 16.01 -4.69 4.94
N VAL A 194 15.44 -3.50 5.16
CA VAL A 194 16.07 -2.43 5.95
C VAL A 194 15.46 -2.35 7.35
N LEU A 195 14.12 -2.45 7.44
CA LEU A 195 13.41 -2.27 8.71
C LEU A 195 13.28 -3.55 9.54
N ALA A 196 13.10 -4.71 8.90
CA ALA A 196 12.83 -5.98 9.57
C ALA A 196 13.33 -7.20 8.74
N PRO A 197 14.64 -7.29 8.47
CA PRO A 197 15.22 -8.39 7.69
C PRO A 197 14.93 -9.78 8.28
N GLU A 198 14.78 -9.87 9.60
CA GLU A 198 14.53 -11.10 10.35
C GLU A 198 13.26 -11.84 9.90
N ILE A 199 12.28 -11.13 9.33
CA ILE A 199 11.04 -11.72 8.82
C ILE A 199 11.33 -12.58 7.57
N ILE A 200 12.13 -12.07 6.65
CA ILE A 200 12.53 -12.84 5.44
C ILE A 200 13.46 -13.98 5.82
N GLU A 201 14.34 -13.77 6.79
CA GLU A 201 15.18 -14.84 7.33
C GLU A 201 14.36 -15.96 7.96
N ALA A 202 13.32 -15.62 8.71
CA ALA A 202 12.37 -16.60 9.24
C ALA A 202 11.64 -17.34 8.13
N ALA A 203 11.16 -16.64 7.11
CA ALA A 203 10.48 -17.24 5.95
C ALA A 203 11.39 -18.26 5.25
N VAL A 204 12.66 -17.94 5.01
CA VAL A 204 13.63 -18.89 4.43
C VAL A 204 13.84 -20.10 5.34
N ARG A 205 14.00 -19.90 6.66
CA ARG A 205 14.18 -21.03 7.59
C ARG A 205 12.98 -21.98 7.57
N VAL A 206 11.77 -21.46 7.51
CA VAL A 206 10.54 -22.25 7.43
C VAL A 206 10.46 -22.99 6.09
N LEU A 207 10.62 -22.28 4.98
CA LEU A 207 10.54 -22.87 3.63
C LEU A 207 11.57 -23.98 3.43
N THR A 208 12.82 -23.74 3.80
CA THR A 208 13.88 -24.74 3.64
C THR A 208 13.64 -25.99 4.50
N ARG A 209 13.11 -25.84 5.73
CA ARG A 209 12.69 -26.98 6.58
C ARG A 209 11.52 -27.78 6.00
N HIS A 210 10.67 -27.16 5.19
CA HIS A 210 9.56 -27.83 4.50
C HIS A 210 9.94 -28.41 3.12
N GLY A 211 11.25 -28.54 2.83
CA GLY A 211 11.74 -29.15 1.59
C GLY A 211 11.75 -28.20 0.39
N CYS A 212 11.58 -26.89 0.59
CA CYS A 212 11.62 -25.92 -0.51
C CYS A 212 13.05 -25.43 -0.77
N VAL A 213 13.46 -25.45 -2.03
CA VAL A 213 14.63 -24.70 -2.50
C VAL A 213 14.21 -23.24 -2.66
N VAL A 214 14.84 -22.33 -1.92
CA VAL A 214 14.51 -20.91 -2.01
C VAL A 214 15.47 -20.22 -2.96
N VAL A 215 14.93 -19.47 -3.91
CA VAL A 215 15.68 -18.65 -4.84
C VAL A 215 15.42 -17.19 -4.50
N VAL A 216 16.48 -16.47 -4.16
CA VAL A 216 16.46 -15.01 -4.08
C VAL A 216 16.88 -14.49 -5.45
N PRO A 217 15.95 -13.94 -6.26
CA PRO A 217 16.27 -13.48 -7.60
C PRO A 217 17.16 -12.24 -7.57
N ARG A 218 17.79 -11.92 -8.72
CA ARG A 218 18.34 -10.59 -8.95
C ARG A 218 17.16 -9.62 -9.06
N GLY A 219 17.12 -8.63 -8.16
CA GLY A 219 16.22 -7.49 -8.24
C GLY A 219 16.77 -6.40 -9.13
#